data_AF-A0A2V7BQT9-F1
#
_entry.id   AF-A0A2V7BQT9-F1
#
_cell.length_a   1.000
_cell.length_b   1.000
_cell.length_c   1.000
_cell.angle_alpha   90.00
_cell.angle_beta   90.00
_cell.angle_gamma   90.00
#
_symmetry.space_group_name_H-M   'P 1'
#
loop_
_entity.id
_entity.type
_entity.pdbx_description
1 polymer ?
#
loop_
_entity_poly.entity_id
_entity_poly.type
_entity_poly.pdbx_seq_one_letter_code
_entity_poly.pdbx_strand_id
1 'polypeptide(L)'
;MTSGEPKLRSDLVISRQDGVVVVKDPIAGRFFRFREVDHFVASQLDGATSLGEICERTRQKVGATPTPEVVEGFVATLGRLGLLETVAAGQEASVPESRRLRGDLFHLRLHAFDPDPLLERLVGKVRLCFTPYFVAVSSLVILASLAILIGHRADLARDLTRLYRVHTVLLVWLAIFGVAAAHEFAHSLMCKHFGGQVREMGVLLIYFQLAFYCNVSDAWLLPEKSKRLWVTLAGPYVELVLWAIAVLTWRFTGADTWLSAMALVVVVTSGVRLVFNLNPLIRLDGYYLLSDALSLPNLRARAFSYVSARLARLRRSQGPTLLEASPRERRIYLAYGLLAGGYSAWLLGGIVWALTRLFTERSQGAGAVLSAGLLVALFHGRLKQWLPRPALLQLLVALGLVLVALFLGRTELTVAGEFTVTPRHDAAVRAGARGLEALTAEVTVPENGIGDVQVGQPVVLHARALPETSFVGRVTAIVPTAAKEGEAGRGKVVRVTTVVDNAERVLEPAMTGDAKIYCGERRIVDLLTRRFAGSLPAKGGSWW
;
A
#
# COMPACT_ATOMS: atom_id res chain seq x y z
N MET A 1 -15.46 48.22 31.09
CA MET A 1 -14.68 47.04 31.48
C MET A 1 -15.48 46.30 32.53
N THR A 2 -16.29 45.32 32.13
CA THR A 2 -16.91 44.37 33.07
C THR A 2 -16.26 43.03 32.79
N SER A 3 -15.07 42.83 33.37
CA SER A 3 -14.35 41.56 33.32
C SER A 3 -15.12 40.56 34.18
N GLY A 4 -16.12 39.90 33.58
CA GLY A 4 -16.68 38.70 34.19
C GLY A 4 -15.57 37.66 34.34
N GLU A 5 -15.52 36.99 35.47
CA GLU A 5 -14.62 35.86 35.68
C GLU A 5 -14.88 34.80 34.58
N PRO A 6 -13.86 34.04 34.16
CA PRO A 6 -14.00 33.03 33.11
C PRO A 6 -15.02 31.97 33.52
N LYS A 7 -15.99 31.71 32.63
CA LYS A 7 -17.03 30.69 32.82
C LYS A 7 -16.88 29.56 31.82
N LEU A 8 -16.94 28.32 32.29
CA LEU A 8 -16.93 27.13 31.44
C LEU A 8 -18.26 27.00 30.68
N ARG A 9 -18.19 26.66 29.39
CA ARG A 9 -19.36 26.43 28.56
C ARG A 9 -20.27 25.33 29.14
N SER A 10 -21.56 25.64 29.26
CA SER A 10 -22.57 24.75 29.84
C SER A 10 -23.03 23.63 28.90
N ASP A 11 -22.76 23.72 27.60
CA ASP A 11 -23.14 22.72 26.60
C ASP A 11 -22.16 21.54 26.49
N LEU A 12 -21.05 21.56 27.22
CA LEU A 12 -20.03 20.52 27.17
C LEU A 12 -20.52 19.19 27.76
N VAL A 13 -20.31 18.10 27.03
CA VAL A 13 -20.67 16.74 27.51
C VAL A 13 -19.49 16.15 28.25
N ILE A 14 -19.69 15.78 29.51
CA ILE A 14 -18.64 15.32 30.43
C ILE A 14 -18.85 13.85 30.79
N SER A 15 -17.82 13.02 30.60
CA SER A 15 -17.79 11.62 31.04
C SER A 15 -16.57 11.35 31.92
N ARG A 16 -16.76 10.71 33.08
CA ARG A 16 -15.66 10.31 33.99
C ARG A 16 -15.26 8.85 33.74
N GLN A 17 -13.95 8.57 33.65
CA GLN A 17 -13.40 7.25 33.31
C GLN A 17 -12.07 7.02 34.03
N ASP A 18 -11.96 6.01 34.90
CA ASP A 18 -10.71 5.55 35.56
C ASP A 18 -9.72 6.69 35.94
N GLY A 19 -10.16 7.65 36.75
CA GLY A 19 -9.31 8.75 37.24
C GLY A 19 -9.04 9.87 36.23
N VAL A 20 -9.78 9.90 35.11
CA VAL A 20 -9.65 10.89 34.05
C VAL A 20 -11.03 11.34 33.56
N VAL A 21 -11.19 12.62 33.25
CA VAL A 21 -12.44 13.19 32.73
C VAL A 21 -12.31 13.50 31.24
N VAL A 22 -13.21 12.95 30.43
CA VAL A 22 -13.31 13.21 28.99
C VAL A 22 -14.41 14.25 28.76
N VAL A 23 -14.08 15.34 28.08
CA VAL A 23 -15.00 16.45 27.77
C VAL A 23 -15.14 16.55 26.25
N LYS A 24 -16.37 16.52 25.76
CA LYS A 24 -16.73 16.70 24.35
C LYS A 24 -17.32 18.08 24.13
N ASP A 25 -16.76 18.80 23.15
CA ASP A 25 -17.40 19.99 22.58
C ASP A 25 -18.42 19.52 21.52
N PRO A 26 -19.74 19.70 21.75
CA PRO A 26 -20.77 19.23 20.83
C PRO A 26 -20.83 20.06 19.53
N ILE A 27 -20.28 21.28 19.51
CA ILE A 27 -20.28 22.17 18.33
C ILE A 27 -19.06 21.86 17.46
N ALA A 28 -17.88 21.82 18.07
CA ALA A 28 -16.63 21.58 17.34
C ALA A 28 -16.36 20.08 17.07
N GLY A 29 -17.06 19.17 17.75
CA GLY A 29 -16.85 17.72 17.65
C GLY A 29 -15.49 17.25 18.19
N ARG A 30 -14.88 18.02 19.09
CA ARG A 30 -13.54 17.76 19.64
C ARG A 30 -13.64 17.11 21.02
N PHE A 31 -12.68 16.26 21.33
CA PHE A 31 -12.59 15.55 22.60
C PHE A 31 -11.32 15.96 23.35
N PHE A 32 -11.49 16.29 24.63
CA PHE A 32 -10.41 16.70 25.53
C PHE A 32 -10.35 15.74 26.71
N ARG A 33 -9.13 15.45 27.17
CA ARG A 33 -8.88 14.54 28.28
C ARG A 33 -8.21 15.31 29.41
N PHE A 34 -8.92 15.50 30.50
CA PHE A 34 -8.48 16.23 31.70
C PHE A 34 -8.10 15.25 32.81
N ARG A 35 -7.03 15.55 33.54
CA ARG A 35 -6.80 14.89 34.85
C ARG A 35 -7.88 15.35 35.82
N GLU A 36 -8.12 14.61 36.90
CA GLU A 36 -9.11 15.00 37.91
C GLU A 36 -8.86 16.40 38.48
N VAL A 37 -7.59 16.75 38.66
CA VAL A 37 -7.17 18.09 39.13
C VAL A 37 -7.54 19.16 38.09
N ASP A 38 -7.20 18.94 36.82
CA ASP A 38 -7.48 19.88 35.74
C ASP A 38 -8.99 20.10 35.56
N HIS A 39 -9.78 19.02 35.66
CA HIS A 39 -11.23 19.11 35.62
C HIS A 39 -11.79 19.81 36.86
N PHE A 40 -11.22 19.58 38.04
CA PHE A 40 -11.65 20.29 39.25
C PHE A 40 -11.46 21.79 39.10
N VAL A 41 -10.30 22.25 38.63
CA VAL A 41 -10.05 23.66 38.32
C VAL A 41 -11.04 24.17 37.27
N ALA A 42 -11.24 23.43 36.17
CA ALA A 42 -12.19 23.81 35.13
C ALA A 42 -13.64 23.90 35.64
N SER A 43 -14.05 23.03 36.57
CA SER A 43 -15.41 23.02 37.14
C SER A 43 -15.69 24.17 38.12
N GLN A 44 -14.66 24.85 38.59
CA GLN A 44 -14.78 26.04 39.46
C GLN A 44 -14.87 27.35 38.64
N LEU A 45 -14.71 27.28 37.31
CA LEU A 45 -14.89 28.39 36.39
C LEU A 45 -16.39 28.60 36.14
N ASP A 46 -17.09 29.14 37.13
CA ASP A 46 -18.54 29.39 37.12
C ASP A 46 -18.91 30.83 36.74
N GLY A 47 -17.91 31.68 36.50
CA GLY A 47 -18.08 33.10 36.19
C GLY A 47 -18.29 34.01 37.41
N ALA A 48 -18.22 33.47 38.62
CA ALA A 48 -18.35 34.23 39.88
C ALA A 48 -17.15 34.02 40.81
N THR A 49 -16.47 32.87 40.74
CA THR A 49 -15.34 32.54 41.61
C THR A 49 -14.05 33.18 41.08
N SER A 50 -13.36 33.94 41.95
CA SER A 50 -12.09 34.57 41.59
C SER A 50 -10.96 33.54 41.43
N LEU A 51 -9.99 33.81 40.54
CA LEU A 51 -8.84 32.92 40.31
C LEU A 51 -8.06 32.59 41.59
N GLY A 52 -7.93 33.55 42.51
CA GLY A 52 -7.29 33.36 43.82
C GLY A 52 -8.03 32.35 44.70
N GLU A 53 -9.35 32.36 44.67
CA GLU A 53 -10.19 31.42 45.42
C GLU A 53 -10.18 30.01 44.80
N ILE A 54 -10.07 29.92 43.47
CA ILE A 54 -9.86 28.63 42.77
C ILE A 54 -8.52 28.00 43.19
N CYS A 55 -7.46 28.79 43.31
CA CYS A 55 -6.17 28.32 43.83
C CYS A 55 -6.28 27.77 45.26
N GLU A 56 -7.01 28.46 46.15
CA GLU A 56 -7.22 28.02 47.53
C GLU A 56 -8.03 26.71 47.60
N ARG A 57 -9.15 26.63 46.87
CA ARG A 57 -10.00 25.43 46.82
C ARG A 57 -9.24 24.23 46.23
N THR A 58 -8.37 24.47 45.25
CA THR A 58 -7.53 23.43 44.66
C THR A 58 -6.46 22.96 45.65
N ARG A 59 -5.87 23.89 46.43
CA ARG A 59 -4.91 23.57 47.50
C ARG A 59 -5.55 22.67 48.56
N GLN A 60 -6.74 22.99 49.03
CA GLN A 60 -7.44 22.22 50.07
C GLN A 60 -7.77 20.78 49.64
N LYS A 61 -8.05 20.57 48.34
CA LYS A 61 -8.47 19.25 47.83
C LYS A 61 -7.32 18.35 47.37
N VAL A 62 -6.27 18.93 46.79
CA VAL A 62 -5.18 18.17 46.13
C VAL A 62 -3.89 18.20 46.95
N GLY A 63 -3.78 19.09 47.95
CA GLY A 63 -2.60 19.22 48.81
C GLY A 63 -1.38 19.84 48.13
N ALA A 64 -1.45 20.12 46.83
CA ALA A 64 -0.43 20.82 46.06
C ALA A 64 -0.92 22.23 45.70
N THR A 65 -0.03 23.22 45.80
CA THR A 65 -0.33 24.62 45.44
C THR A 65 0.03 24.87 43.98
N PRO A 66 -0.93 24.88 43.04
CA PRO A 66 -0.65 25.42 41.72
C PRO A 66 -0.35 26.92 41.87
N THR A 67 0.73 27.41 41.25
CA THR A 67 1.00 28.84 41.19
C THR A 67 -0.12 29.55 40.40
N PRO A 68 -0.46 30.80 40.74
CA PRO A 68 -1.48 31.57 40.02
C PRO A 68 -1.24 31.60 38.50
N GLU A 69 0.02 31.70 38.09
CA GLU A 69 0.48 31.67 36.70
C GLU A 69 0.10 30.38 35.95
N VAL A 70 0.11 29.23 36.62
CA VAL A 70 -0.26 27.93 36.02
C VAL A 70 -1.77 27.88 35.78
N VAL A 71 -2.56 28.41 36.71
CA VAL A 71 -4.02 28.48 36.56
C VAL A 71 -4.40 29.47 35.45
N GLU A 72 -3.76 30.64 35.39
CA GLU A 72 -3.94 31.59 34.30
C GLU A 72 -3.54 31.00 32.93
N GLY A 73 -2.40 30.32 32.84
CA GLY A 73 -1.97 29.63 31.63
C GLY A 73 -2.93 28.51 31.21
N PHE A 74 -3.54 27.81 32.18
CA PHE A 74 -4.57 26.81 31.94
C PHE A 74 -5.87 27.43 31.43
N VAL A 75 -6.35 28.52 32.04
CA VAL A 75 -7.53 29.28 31.59
C VAL A 75 -7.31 29.83 30.18
N ALA A 76 -6.13 30.42 29.90
CA ALA A 76 -5.78 30.87 28.56
C ALA A 76 -5.78 29.72 27.53
N THR A 77 -5.36 28.53 27.95
CA THR A 77 -5.43 27.33 27.11
C THR A 77 -6.88 26.90 26.85
N LEU A 78 -7.75 26.88 27.86
CA LEU A 78 -9.18 26.60 27.70
C LEU A 78 -9.86 27.62 26.77
N GLY A 79 -9.51 28.91 26.89
CA GLY A 79 -9.97 29.96 25.98
C GLY A 79 -9.54 29.72 24.53
N ARG A 80 -8.26 29.40 24.28
CA ARG A 80 -7.77 29.04 22.94
C ARG A 80 -8.44 27.80 22.35
N LEU A 81 -8.87 26.86 23.21
CA LEU A 81 -9.57 25.65 22.80
C LEU A 81 -11.08 25.88 22.58
N GLY A 82 -11.60 27.07 22.88
CA GLY A 82 -13.01 27.43 22.71
C GLY A 82 -13.94 26.84 23.78
N LEU A 83 -13.41 26.48 24.94
CA LEU A 83 -14.15 25.82 26.03
C LEU A 83 -14.75 26.79 27.05
N LEU A 84 -14.41 28.08 26.97
CA LEU A 84 -14.93 29.13 27.85
C LEU A 84 -16.04 29.93 27.15
N GLU A 85 -17.04 30.37 27.91
CA GLU A 85 -18.04 31.33 27.44
C GLU A 85 -17.34 32.67 27.19
N THR A 86 -17.36 33.14 25.95
CA THR A 86 -16.89 34.48 25.62
C THR A 86 -18.09 35.42 25.72
N VAL A 87 -17.99 36.48 26.52
CA VAL A 87 -19.09 37.45 26.77
C VAL A 87 -19.58 38.16 25.48
N ALA A 88 -18.89 37.97 24.36
CA ALA A 88 -19.26 38.47 23.03
C ALA A 88 -19.90 37.42 22.09
N ALA A 89 -20.20 36.20 22.53
CA ALA A 89 -20.63 35.11 21.65
C ALA A 89 -22.16 35.09 21.40
N GLY A 90 -22.67 36.20 20.86
CA GLY A 90 -23.95 36.25 20.16
C GLY A 90 -23.82 36.12 18.63
N GLN A 91 -22.59 36.10 18.09
CA GLN A 91 -22.35 36.07 16.64
C GLN A 91 -21.22 35.12 16.26
N GLU A 92 -21.56 34.17 15.40
CA GLU A 92 -20.67 33.47 14.47
C GLU A 92 -19.55 32.59 15.04
N ALA A 93 -19.91 31.58 15.83
CA ALA A 93 -19.25 30.28 15.63
C ALA A 93 -19.80 29.72 14.31
N SER A 94 -19.17 30.10 13.19
CA SER A 94 -19.42 29.44 11.91
C SER A 94 -19.25 27.93 12.14
N VAL A 95 -20.38 27.22 12.14
CA VAL A 95 -20.39 25.78 11.82
C VAL A 95 -19.55 25.72 10.55
N PRO A 96 -18.39 25.04 10.53
CA PRO A 96 -17.64 24.95 9.29
C PRO A 96 -18.60 24.32 8.30
N GLU A 97 -19.07 25.13 7.34
CA GLU A 97 -19.97 24.66 6.29
C GLU A 97 -19.43 23.31 5.85
N SER A 98 -20.28 22.29 5.94
CA SER A 98 -19.96 20.97 5.46
C SER A 98 -19.85 21.07 3.93
N ARG A 99 -18.73 21.62 3.45
CA ARG A 99 -18.31 21.48 2.07
C ARG A 99 -18.27 19.98 1.86
N ARG A 100 -19.25 19.48 1.11
CA ARG A 100 -19.43 18.05 0.77
C ARG A 100 -18.16 17.45 0.17
N LEU A 101 -17.26 18.31 -0.30
CA LEU A 101 -15.92 18.02 -0.78
C LEU A 101 -14.89 18.74 0.10
N ARG A 102 -14.20 17.98 0.95
CA ARG A 102 -12.97 18.42 1.62
C ARG A 102 -11.84 17.49 1.17
N GLY A 103 -10.90 17.99 0.38
CA GLY A 103 -9.79 17.15 -0.08
C GLY A 103 -8.95 17.69 -1.22
N ASP A 104 -7.68 17.27 -1.25
CA ASP A 104 -6.83 17.24 -2.44
C ASP A 104 -7.24 16.02 -3.31
N LEU A 105 -6.90 15.98 -4.60
CA LEU A 105 -7.34 14.92 -5.54
C LEU A 105 -7.06 13.49 -5.03
N PHE A 106 -6.05 13.34 -4.17
CA PHE A 106 -5.62 12.06 -3.60
C PHE A 106 -6.26 11.70 -2.25
N HIS A 107 -6.97 12.63 -1.61
CA HIS A 107 -7.63 12.47 -0.31
C HIS A 107 -8.98 13.21 -0.32
N LEU A 108 -9.96 12.66 -1.04
CA LEU A 108 -11.28 13.26 -1.16
C LEU A 108 -12.22 12.72 -0.09
N ARG A 109 -12.64 13.55 0.87
CA ARG A 109 -13.67 13.19 1.86
C ARG A 109 -15.04 13.65 1.38
N LEU A 110 -15.90 12.68 1.07
CA LEU A 110 -17.29 12.90 0.69
C LEU A 110 -18.19 12.61 1.88
N HIS A 111 -18.82 13.66 2.40
CA HIS A 111 -19.87 13.52 3.40
C HIS A 111 -21.13 13.00 2.70
N ALA A 112 -21.60 11.80 3.04
CA ALA A 112 -22.75 11.20 2.38
C ALA A 112 -24.06 11.64 3.05
N PHE A 113 -24.22 11.37 4.35
CA PHE A 113 -25.44 11.70 5.12
C PHE A 113 -25.20 11.58 6.63
N ASP A 114 -26.15 12.10 7.42
CA ASP A 114 -26.23 11.86 8.88
C ASP A 114 -27.03 10.54 9.12
N PRO A 115 -26.38 9.47 9.59
CA PRO A 115 -27.04 8.17 9.79
C PRO A 115 -27.84 8.11 11.10
N ASP A 116 -27.75 9.08 12.01
CA ASP A 116 -28.27 8.96 13.38
C ASP A 116 -29.77 8.59 13.45
N PRO A 117 -30.68 9.21 12.65
CA PRO A 117 -32.10 8.86 12.66
C PRO A 117 -32.38 7.47 12.08
N LEU A 118 -31.58 7.03 11.11
CA LEU A 118 -31.68 5.70 10.52
C LEU A 118 -31.21 4.64 11.51
N LEU A 119 -30.09 4.90 12.20
CA LEU A 119 -29.54 4.02 13.22
C LEU A 119 -30.52 3.87 14.39
N GLU A 120 -31.15 4.95 14.84
CA GLU A 120 -32.13 4.89 15.92
C GLU A 120 -33.32 3.97 15.59
N ARG A 121 -33.83 4.03 14.35
CA ARG A 121 -34.89 3.12 13.87
C ARG A 121 -34.42 1.67 13.76
N LEU A 122 -33.16 1.45 13.38
CA LEU A 122 -32.61 0.11 13.14
C LEU A 122 -32.15 -0.58 14.42
N VAL A 123 -31.58 0.15 15.39
CA VAL A 123 -31.16 -0.40 16.69
C VAL A 123 -32.31 -1.13 17.37
N GLY A 124 -33.55 -0.61 17.27
CA GLY A 124 -34.74 -1.28 17.78
C GLY A 124 -35.06 -2.61 17.08
N LYS A 125 -34.86 -2.70 15.76
CA LYS A 125 -35.17 -3.89 14.95
C LYS A 125 -34.11 -4.98 15.05
N VAL A 126 -32.84 -4.59 15.18
CA VAL A 126 -31.70 -5.51 15.24
C VAL A 126 -31.34 -5.90 16.69
N ARG A 127 -32.24 -5.72 17.65
CA ARG A 127 -32.05 -6.10 19.06
C ARG A 127 -31.60 -7.55 19.23
N LEU A 128 -32.09 -8.44 18.37
CA LEU A 128 -31.70 -9.85 18.37
C LEU A 128 -30.19 -10.04 18.19
N CYS A 129 -29.55 -9.23 17.34
CA CYS A 129 -28.12 -9.30 17.07
C CYS A 129 -27.24 -9.00 18.29
N PHE A 130 -27.79 -8.30 19.29
CA PHE A 130 -27.09 -7.96 20.54
C PHE A 130 -27.36 -8.97 21.66
N THR A 131 -28.14 -10.04 21.40
CA THR A 131 -28.40 -11.07 22.41
C THR A 131 -27.20 -12.04 22.52
N PRO A 132 -26.91 -12.56 23.72
CA PRO A 132 -25.84 -13.55 23.90
C PRO A 132 -26.09 -14.82 23.07
N TYR A 133 -27.36 -15.19 22.87
CA TYR A 133 -27.74 -16.32 22.01
C TYR A 133 -27.31 -16.12 20.55
N PHE A 134 -27.57 -14.94 19.98
CA PHE A 134 -27.13 -14.63 18.61
C PHE A 134 -25.61 -14.67 18.49
N VAL A 135 -24.89 -14.11 19.47
CA VAL A 135 -23.43 -14.13 19.50
C VAL A 135 -22.90 -15.57 19.59
N ALA A 136 -23.49 -16.41 20.42
CA ALA A 136 -23.11 -17.81 20.55
C ALA A 136 -23.36 -18.60 19.26
N VAL A 137 -24.55 -18.48 18.67
CA VAL A 137 -24.92 -19.19 17.44
C VAL A 137 -24.05 -18.75 16.27
N SER A 138 -23.86 -17.45 16.06
CA SER A 138 -22.99 -16.93 15.00
C SER A 138 -21.52 -17.31 15.21
N SER A 139 -21.02 -17.31 16.45
CA SER A 139 -19.66 -17.79 16.77
C SER A 139 -19.50 -19.27 16.42
N LEU A 140 -20.49 -20.10 16.73
CA LEU A 140 -20.49 -21.52 16.33
C LEU A 140 -20.48 -21.67 14.80
N VAL A 141 -21.27 -20.88 14.09
CA VAL A 141 -21.29 -20.86 12.61
C VAL A 141 -19.95 -20.41 12.02
N ILE A 142 -19.30 -19.41 12.60
CA ILE A 142 -17.96 -18.95 12.20
C ILE A 142 -16.94 -20.07 12.40
N LEU A 143 -16.94 -20.74 13.55
CA LEU A 143 -16.03 -21.84 13.85
C LEU A 143 -16.25 -23.04 12.92
N ALA A 144 -17.51 -23.40 12.66
CA ALA A 144 -17.86 -24.46 11.70
C ALA A 144 -17.40 -24.10 10.29
N SER A 145 -17.60 -22.86 9.85
CA SER A 145 -17.14 -22.37 8.55
C SER A 145 -15.62 -22.41 8.43
N LEU A 146 -14.90 -22.05 9.50
CA LEU A 146 -13.45 -22.16 9.55
C LEU A 146 -12.99 -23.62 9.42
N ALA A 147 -13.63 -24.55 10.13
CA ALA A 147 -13.34 -25.98 10.02
C ALA A 147 -13.60 -26.51 8.59
N ILE A 148 -14.70 -26.09 7.94
CA ILE A 148 -15.02 -26.44 6.55
C ILE A 148 -13.94 -25.93 5.60
N LEU A 149 -13.53 -24.67 5.74
CA LEU A 149 -12.53 -24.05 4.87
C LEU A 149 -11.16 -24.75 5.00
N ILE A 150 -10.75 -25.08 6.21
CA ILE A 150 -9.49 -25.82 6.47
C ILE A 150 -9.57 -27.22 5.87
N GLY A 151 -10.70 -27.92 6.06
CA GLY A 151 -10.92 -29.27 5.54
C GLY A 151 -10.96 -29.33 4.00
N HIS A 152 -11.44 -28.28 3.34
CA HIS A 152 -11.62 -28.22 1.88
C HIS A 152 -10.64 -27.23 1.20
N ARG A 153 -9.47 -26.99 1.81
CA ARG A 153 -8.46 -26.04 1.29
C ARG A 153 -7.99 -26.35 -0.14
N ALA A 154 -8.00 -27.63 -0.55
CA ALA A 154 -7.64 -28.03 -1.90
C ALA A 154 -8.70 -27.62 -2.93
N ASP A 155 -9.99 -27.70 -2.56
CA ASP A 155 -11.10 -27.27 -3.40
C ASP A 155 -11.09 -25.75 -3.56
N LEU A 156 -10.86 -25.04 -2.45
CA LEU A 156 -10.68 -23.59 -2.46
C LEU A 156 -9.57 -23.20 -3.45
N ALA A 157 -8.39 -23.83 -3.35
CA ALA A 157 -7.26 -23.53 -4.23
C ALA A 157 -7.59 -23.76 -5.72
N ARG A 158 -8.38 -24.80 -6.05
CA ARG A 158 -8.85 -25.04 -7.41
C ARG A 158 -9.82 -23.95 -7.86
N ASP A 159 -10.79 -23.60 -7.03
CA ASP A 159 -11.83 -22.64 -7.40
C ASP A 159 -11.31 -21.20 -7.48
N LEU A 160 -10.24 -20.85 -6.77
CA LEU A 160 -9.56 -19.55 -6.90
C LEU A 160 -9.15 -19.24 -8.33
N THR A 161 -8.78 -20.25 -9.12
CA THR A 161 -8.42 -20.07 -10.53
C THR A 161 -9.58 -19.54 -11.38
N ARG A 162 -10.83 -19.74 -10.95
CA ARG A 162 -12.03 -19.23 -11.63
C ARG A 162 -12.21 -17.72 -11.46
N LEU A 163 -11.59 -17.12 -10.43
CA LEU A 163 -11.71 -15.69 -10.15
C LEU A 163 -11.02 -14.80 -11.18
N TYR A 164 -10.12 -15.34 -12.02
CA TYR A 164 -9.41 -14.59 -13.07
C TYR A 164 -10.27 -14.21 -14.29
N ARG A 165 -11.57 -14.52 -14.30
CA ARG A 165 -12.48 -14.14 -15.38
C ARG A 165 -12.90 -12.67 -15.26
N VAL A 166 -12.96 -11.97 -16.39
CA VAL A 166 -13.24 -10.52 -16.45
C VAL A 166 -14.59 -10.14 -15.82
N HIS A 167 -15.63 -10.97 -15.98
CA HIS A 167 -16.95 -10.71 -15.38
C HIS A 167 -16.93 -10.79 -13.84
N THR A 168 -15.95 -11.46 -13.25
CA THR A 168 -15.78 -11.54 -11.80
C THR A 168 -15.27 -10.22 -11.21
N VAL A 169 -14.64 -9.35 -12.01
CA VAL A 169 -14.10 -8.06 -11.54
C VAL A 169 -15.21 -7.15 -10.98
N LEU A 170 -16.35 -7.07 -11.66
CA LEU A 170 -17.49 -6.28 -11.17
C LEU A 170 -18.05 -6.86 -9.86
N LEU A 171 -18.14 -8.19 -9.76
CA LEU A 171 -18.58 -8.87 -8.55
C LEU A 171 -17.61 -8.65 -7.39
N VAL A 172 -16.30 -8.69 -7.65
CA VAL A 172 -15.24 -8.35 -6.69
C VAL A 172 -15.41 -6.94 -6.16
N TRP A 173 -15.59 -5.98 -7.06
CA TRP A 173 -15.76 -4.59 -6.67
C TRP A 173 -17.01 -4.38 -5.81
N LEU A 174 -18.15 -4.95 -6.23
CA LEU A 174 -19.41 -4.86 -5.48
C LEU A 174 -19.33 -5.55 -4.11
N ALA A 175 -18.69 -6.72 -4.04
CA ALA A 175 -18.49 -7.47 -2.80
C ALA A 175 -17.62 -6.68 -1.80
N ILE A 176 -16.47 -6.18 -2.24
CA ILE A 176 -15.57 -5.39 -1.39
C ILE A 176 -16.30 -4.15 -0.85
N PHE A 177 -17.02 -3.44 -1.73
CA PHE A 177 -17.77 -2.25 -1.35
C PHE A 177 -18.90 -2.59 -0.37
N GLY A 178 -19.68 -3.64 -0.65
CA GLY A 178 -20.77 -4.08 0.23
C GLY A 178 -20.29 -4.52 1.62
N VAL A 179 -19.23 -5.32 1.69
CA VAL A 179 -18.63 -5.74 2.96
C VAL A 179 -18.02 -4.55 3.70
N ALA A 180 -17.38 -3.61 3.00
CA ALA A 180 -16.85 -2.40 3.61
C ALA A 180 -17.94 -1.49 4.18
N ALA A 181 -19.05 -1.32 3.47
CA ALA A 181 -20.20 -0.57 3.97
C ALA A 181 -20.79 -1.24 5.22
N ALA A 182 -20.98 -2.56 5.19
CA ALA A 182 -21.51 -3.32 6.32
C ALA A 182 -20.60 -3.23 7.56
N HIS A 183 -19.28 -3.26 7.36
CA HIS A 183 -18.27 -3.11 8.40
C HIS A 183 -18.38 -1.75 9.12
N GLU A 184 -18.37 -0.63 8.38
CA GLU A 184 -18.50 0.71 8.96
C GLU A 184 -19.89 0.93 9.59
N PHE A 185 -20.92 0.37 8.97
CA PHE A 185 -22.27 0.43 9.50
C PHE A 185 -22.38 -0.31 10.86
N ALA A 186 -21.68 -1.43 11.03
CA ALA A 186 -21.65 -2.19 12.28
C ALA A 186 -21.03 -1.39 13.43
N HIS A 187 -19.91 -0.70 13.20
CA HIS A 187 -19.33 0.22 14.19
C HIS A 187 -20.33 1.29 14.63
N SER A 188 -21.00 1.91 13.65
CA SER A 188 -21.99 2.97 13.90
C SER A 188 -23.18 2.46 14.72
N LEU A 189 -23.70 1.29 14.35
CA LEU A 189 -24.85 0.67 15.01
C LEU A 189 -24.53 0.25 16.44
N MET A 190 -23.34 -0.30 16.69
CA MET A 190 -22.89 -0.66 18.04
C MET A 190 -22.65 0.60 18.90
N CYS A 191 -22.07 1.66 18.34
CA CYS A 191 -21.91 2.93 19.03
C CYS A 191 -23.27 3.50 19.48
N LYS A 192 -24.26 3.50 18.57
CA LYS A 192 -25.64 3.94 18.86
C LYS A 192 -26.33 3.05 19.90
N HIS A 193 -26.15 1.73 19.84
CA HIS A 193 -26.71 0.79 20.81
C HIS A 193 -26.27 1.09 22.25
N PHE A 194 -25.02 1.53 22.44
CA PHE A 194 -24.51 1.94 23.76
C PHE A 194 -24.78 3.40 24.12
N GLY A 195 -25.54 4.14 23.30
CA GLY A 195 -25.95 5.52 23.55
C GLY A 195 -25.04 6.61 22.98
N GLY A 196 -24.05 6.26 22.14
CA GLY A 196 -23.26 7.23 21.39
C GLY A 196 -24.02 7.84 20.20
N GLN A 197 -23.66 9.05 19.79
CA GLN A 197 -24.22 9.68 18.59
C GLN A 197 -23.27 9.50 17.40
N VAL A 198 -23.83 9.21 16.22
CA VAL A 198 -23.06 9.09 14.98
C VAL A 198 -23.57 10.12 13.98
N ARG A 199 -22.86 11.25 13.87
CA ARG A 199 -23.30 12.40 13.08
C ARG A 199 -22.83 12.40 11.62
N GLU A 200 -21.82 11.57 11.31
CA GLU A 200 -21.22 11.56 9.98
C GLU A 200 -20.91 10.14 9.53
N MET A 201 -21.44 9.77 8.36
CA MET A 201 -21.01 8.62 7.59
C MET A 201 -20.77 9.05 6.15
N GLY A 202 -19.75 8.49 5.53
CA GLY A 202 -19.35 8.93 4.20
C GLY A 202 -18.40 7.98 3.50
N VAL A 203 -17.90 8.49 2.38
CA VAL A 203 -16.96 7.79 1.52
C VAL A 203 -15.69 8.63 1.43
N LEU A 204 -14.56 7.97 1.55
CA LEU A 204 -13.24 8.55 1.49
C LEU A 204 -12.52 7.94 0.29
N LEU A 205 -12.03 8.77 -0.61
CA LEU A 205 -11.16 8.34 -1.70
C LEU A 205 -9.70 8.60 -1.29
N ILE A 206 -8.97 7.54 -0.94
CA ILE A 206 -7.52 7.61 -0.63
C ILE A 206 -6.76 6.94 -1.77
N TYR A 207 -5.91 7.69 -2.49
CA TYR A 207 -5.15 7.17 -3.64
C TYR A 207 -6.00 6.38 -4.66
N PHE A 208 -7.17 6.92 -5.02
CA PHE A 208 -8.16 6.29 -5.90
C PHE A 208 -8.82 5.00 -5.36
N GLN A 209 -8.55 4.61 -4.11
CA GLN A 209 -9.26 3.54 -3.42
C GLN A 209 -10.45 4.13 -2.65
N LEU A 210 -11.63 3.60 -2.94
CA LEU A 210 -12.87 4.00 -2.29
C LEU A 210 -12.99 3.26 -0.95
N ALA A 211 -12.98 4.00 0.15
CA ALA A 211 -13.15 3.49 1.50
C ALA A 211 -14.39 4.12 2.13
N PHE A 212 -15.10 3.40 2.98
CA PHE A 212 -16.14 3.99 3.81
C PHE A 212 -15.52 4.49 5.11
N TYR A 213 -16.15 5.50 5.71
CA TYR A 213 -15.83 5.89 7.07
C TYR A 213 -17.11 6.21 7.84
N CYS A 214 -17.11 5.89 9.12
CA CYS A 214 -18.09 6.37 10.09
C CYS A 214 -17.40 7.10 11.24
N ASN A 215 -17.97 8.23 11.67
CA ASN A 215 -17.45 8.96 12.82
C ASN A 215 -18.03 8.39 14.13
N VAL A 216 -17.35 7.38 14.69
CA VAL A 216 -17.67 6.75 15.98
C VAL A 216 -16.86 7.35 17.15
N SER A 217 -16.43 8.61 17.04
CA SER A 217 -15.64 9.26 18.09
C SER A 217 -16.38 9.35 19.44
N ASP A 218 -17.71 9.33 19.43
CA ASP A 218 -18.54 9.29 20.64
C ASP A 218 -18.33 8.02 21.49
N ALA A 219 -17.77 6.94 20.93
CA ALA A 219 -17.37 5.77 21.69
C ALA A 219 -16.36 6.11 22.81
N TRP A 220 -15.61 7.21 22.67
CA TRP A 220 -14.67 7.69 23.69
C TRP A 220 -15.37 8.22 24.94
N LEU A 221 -16.66 8.54 24.88
CA LEU A 221 -17.46 8.93 26.05
C LEU A 221 -17.97 7.73 26.84
N LEU A 222 -17.88 6.51 26.32
CA LEU A 222 -18.37 5.33 27.03
C LEU A 222 -17.43 5.02 28.22
N PRO A 223 -17.95 5.02 29.47
CA PRO A 223 -17.11 4.82 30.65
C PRO A 223 -16.60 3.38 30.76
N GLU A 224 -17.40 2.41 30.32
CA GLU A 224 -17.05 1.00 30.39
C GLU A 224 -16.13 0.59 29.23
N LYS A 225 -14.97 0.00 29.57
CA LYS A 225 -14.00 -0.50 28.58
C LYS A 225 -14.59 -1.58 27.68
N SER A 226 -15.40 -2.47 28.23
CA SER A 226 -16.08 -3.54 27.49
C SER A 226 -16.94 -2.98 26.35
N LYS A 227 -17.71 -1.91 26.61
CA LYS A 227 -18.54 -1.26 25.59
C LYS A 227 -17.70 -0.65 24.48
N ARG A 228 -16.60 0.05 24.81
CA ARG A 228 -15.67 0.58 23.79
C ARG A 228 -15.06 -0.53 22.93
N LEU A 229 -14.63 -1.62 23.56
CA LEU A 229 -14.08 -2.78 22.85
C LEU A 229 -15.11 -3.39 21.90
N TRP A 230 -16.37 -3.52 22.31
CA TRP A 230 -17.43 -4.01 21.43
C TRP A 230 -17.71 -3.08 20.25
N VAL A 231 -17.66 -1.75 20.43
CA VAL A 231 -17.78 -0.80 19.31
C VAL A 231 -16.66 -1.04 18.30
N THR A 232 -15.41 -1.17 18.75
CA THR A 232 -14.25 -1.44 17.88
C THR A 232 -14.27 -2.86 17.28
N LEU A 233 -14.87 -3.84 17.95
CA LEU A 233 -14.96 -5.22 17.46
C LEU A 233 -16.13 -5.41 16.47
N ALA A 234 -17.13 -4.53 16.49
CA ALA A 234 -18.37 -4.68 15.70
C ALA A 234 -18.14 -4.82 14.19
N GLY A 235 -17.26 -4.00 13.60
CA GLY A 235 -16.88 -4.08 12.19
C GLY A 235 -16.30 -5.44 11.81
N PRO A 236 -15.15 -5.84 12.42
CA PRO A 236 -14.56 -7.15 12.18
C PRO A 236 -15.49 -8.34 12.48
N TYR A 237 -16.35 -8.22 13.49
CA TYR A 237 -17.30 -9.26 13.84
C TYR A 237 -18.38 -9.47 12.76
N VAL A 238 -18.99 -8.39 12.24
CA VAL A 238 -19.95 -8.50 11.12
C VAL A 238 -19.26 -9.04 9.86
N GLU A 239 -18.02 -8.62 9.61
CA GLU A 239 -17.23 -9.15 8.50
C GLU A 239 -16.96 -10.66 8.65
N LEU A 240 -16.68 -11.16 9.86
CA LEU A 240 -16.59 -12.60 10.15
C LEU A 240 -17.90 -13.35 9.91
N VAL A 241 -19.04 -12.77 10.30
CA VAL A 241 -20.37 -13.36 10.05
C VAL A 241 -20.65 -13.46 8.56
N LEU A 242 -20.39 -12.38 7.80
CA LEU A 242 -20.55 -12.37 6.34
C LEU A 242 -19.61 -13.38 5.67
N TRP A 243 -18.37 -13.47 6.15
CA TRP A 243 -17.40 -14.47 5.70
C TRP A 243 -17.89 -15.90 5.96
N ALA A 244 -18.44 -16.19 7.14
CA ALA A 244 -18.97 -17.50 7.47
C ALA A 244 -20.16 -17.88 6.57
N ILE A 245 -21.09 -16.95 6.35
CA ILE A 245 -22.20 -17.13 5.40
C ILE A 245 -21.65 -17.40 3.99
N ALA A 246 -20.60 -16.69 3.58
CA ALA A 246 -19.97 -16.90 2.28
C ALA A 246 -19.29 -18.27 2.16
N VAL A 247 -18.60 -18.76 3.20
CA VAL A 247 -18.02 -20.12 3.18
C VAL A 247 -19.11 -21.18 3.03
N LEU A 248 -20.20 -21.07 3.80
CA LEU A 248 -21.33 -22.00 3.70
C LEU A 248 -21.97 -21.92 2.31
N THR A 249 -22.20 -20.70 1.80
CA THR A 249 -22.77 -20.49 0.47
C THR A 249 -21.88 -21.12 -0.61
N TRP A 250 -20.57 -20.86 -0.59
CA TRP A 250 -19.62 -21.48 -1.50
C TRP A 250 -19.66 -23.01 -1.42
N ARG A 251 -19.77 -23.58 -0.20
CA ARG A 251 -19.76 -25.03 0.00
C ARG A 251 -21.04 -25.74 -0.44
N PHE A 252 -22.20 -25.09 -0.32
CA PHE A 252 -23.51 -25.69 -0.58
C PHE A 252 -24.14 -25.25 -1.92
N THR A 253 -23.48 -24.39 -2.69
CA THR A 253 -23.95 -23.98 -4.03
C THR A 253 -23.13 -24.64 -5.13
N GLY A 254 -23.74 -24.82 -6.30
CA GLY A 254 -23.05 -25.36 -7.47
C GLY A 254 -21.94 -24.41 -7.93
N ALA A 255 -20.78 -24.97 -8.28
CA ALA A 255 -19.56 -24.22 -8.60
C ALA A 255 -19.67 -23.32 -9.86
N ASP A 256 -20.70 -23.54 -10.68
CA ASP A 256 -20.97 -22.76 -11.91
C ASP A 256 -22.04 -21.68 -11.70
N THR A 257 -22.48 -21.46 -10.46
CA THR A 257 -23.45 -20.41 -10.13
C THR A 257 -22.75 -19.08 -9.84
N TRP A 258 -23.39 -17.96 -10.22
CA TRP A 258 -22.92 -16.62 -9.87
C TRP A 258 -22.85 -16.40 -8.34
N LEU A 259 -23.72 -17.09 -7.60
CA LEU A 259 -23.77 -17.05 -6.14
C LEU A 259 -22.53 -17.68 -5.51
N SER A 260 -22.09 -18.85 -6.00
CA SER A 260 -20.83 -19.47 -5.57
C SER A 260 -19.61 -18.60 -5.89
N ALA A 261 -19.60 -17.96 -7.07
CA ALA A 261 -18.54 -17.03 -7.45
C ALA A 261 -18.48 -15.80 -6.53
N MET A 262 -19.63 -15.18 -6.23
CA MET A 262 -19.72 -14.06 -5.29
C MET A 262 -19.28 -14.47 -3.88
N ALA A 263 -19.72 -15.64 -3.42
CA ALA A 263 -19.33 -16.17 -2.13
C ALA A 263 -17.82 -16.39 -2.04
N LEU A 264 -17.21 -17.00 -3.06
CA LEU A 264 -15.77 -17.20 -3.12
C LEU A 264 -14.99 -15.88 -3.07
N VAL A 265 -15.45 -14.85 -3.79
CA VAL A 265 -14.91 -13.49 -3.73
C VAL A 265 -14.94 -12.95 -2.30
N VAL A 266 -16.08 -13.06 -1.61
CA VAL A 266 -16.24 -12.59 -0.23
C VAL A 266 -15.33 -13.37 0.73
N VAL A 267 -15.22 -14.70 0.57
CA VAL A 267 -14.34 -15.55 1.39
C VAL A 267 -12.88 -15.08 1.30
N VAL A 268 -12.39 -14.84 0.08
CA VAL A 268 -10.99 -14.45 -0.15
C VAL A 268 -10.74 -13.01 0.30
N THR A 269 -11.57 -12.07 -0.12
CA THR A 269 -11.38 -10.65 0.15
C THR A 269 -11.55 -10.34 1.64
N SER A 270 -12.62 -10.83 2.28
CA SER A 270 -12.85 -10.62 3.71
C SER A 270 -11.84 -11.40 4.55
N GLY A 271 -11.43 -12.60 4.13
CA GLY A 271 -10.38 -13.36 4.82
C GLY A 271 -9.06 -12.61 4.88
N VAL A 272 -8.59 -12.08 3.73
CA VAL A 272 -7.38 -11.25 3.67
C VAL A 272 -7.56 -9.96 4.49
N ARG A 273 -8.69 -9.27 4.31
CA ARG A 273 -8.95 -8.00 4.99
C ARG A 273 -9.03 -8.15 6.51
N LEU A 274 -9.66 -9.20 7.04
CA LEU A 274 -9.69 -9.51 8.47
C LEU A 274 -8.29 -9.73 9.06
N VAL A 275 -7.40 -10.43 8.34
CA VAL A 275 -6.01 -10.64 8.80
C VAL A 275 -5.28 -9.31 8.95
N PHE A 276 -5.47 -8.36 8.04
CA PHE A 276 -4.89 -7.02 8.16
C PHE A 276 -5.61 -6.15 9.19
N ASN A 277 -6.95 -6.14 9.19
CA ASN A 277 -7.76 -5.30 10.09
C ASN A 277 -7.55 -5.67 11.56
N LEU A 278 -7.45 -6.96 11.88
CA LEU A 278 -7.21 -7.42 13.25
C LEU A 278 -5.74 -7.39 13.66
N ASN A 279 -4.83 -6.99 12.77
CA ASN A 279 -3.41 -6.88 13.09
C ASN A 279 -3.13 -5.64 13.97
N PRO A 280 -2.70 -5.80 15.23
CA PRO A 280 -2.48 -4.67 16.14
C PRO A 280 -1.26 -3.81 15.78
N LEU A 281 -0.42 -4.27 14.85
CA LEU A 281 0.80 -3.59 14.41
C LEU A 281 0.54 -2.63 13.24
N ILE A 282 -0.67 -2.60 12.68
CA ILE A 282 -1.12 -1.65 11.65
C ILE A 282 -2.23 -0.79 12.26
N ARG A 283 -2.35 0.49 11.88
CA ARG A 283 -3.39 1.41 12.38
C ARG A 283 -4.78 1.08 11.78
N LEU A 284 -5.29 -0.09 12.10
CA LEU A 284 -6.63 -0.59 11.77
C LEU A 284 -7.34 -1.01 13.07
N ASP A 285 -8.48 -1.67 12.99
CA ASP A 285 -9.33 -1.97 14.15
C ASP A 285 -8.60 -2.74 15.26
N GLY A 286 -7.73 -3.69 14.90
CA GLY A 286 -6.93 -4.46 15.85
C GLY A 286 -5.97 -3.59 16.67
N TYR A 287 -5.45 -2.50 16.10
CA TYR A 287 -4.65 -1.53 16.85
C TYR A 287 -5.50 -0.75 17.84
N TYR A 288 -6.68 -0.28 17.41
CA TYR A 288 -7.59 0.45 18.29
C TYR A 288 -8.13 -0.46 19.40
N LEU A 289 -8.42 -1.73 19.09
CA LEU A 289 -8.82 -2.75 20.07
C LEU A 289 -7.74 -2.95 21.14
N LEU A 290 -6.47 -3.08 20.73
CA LEU A 290 -5.35 -3.18 21.67
C LEU A 290 -5.16 -1.87 22.48
N SER A 291 -5.28 -0.72 21.82
CA SER A 291 -5.17 0.60 22.45
C SER A 291 -6.25 0.80 23.52
N ASP A 292 -7.48 0.38 23.24
CA ASP A 292 -8.61 0.43 24.17
C ASP A 292 -8.48 -0.58 25.31
N ALA A 293 -8.04 -1.80 25.02
CA ALA A 293 -7.82 -2.85 26.01
C ALA A 293 -6.75 -2.43 27.03
N LEU A 294 -5.67 -1.81 26.55
CA LEU A 294 -4.61 -1.25 27.40
C LEU A 294 -4.99 0.10 28.01
N SER A 295 -6.09 0.73 27.57
CA SER A 295 -6.51 2.08 27.96
C SER A 295 -5.42 3.15 27.70
N LEU A 296 -4.61 2.93 26.67
CA LEU A 296 -3.50 3.81 26.27
C LEU A 296 -3.80 4.44 24.92
N PRO A 297 -4.36 5.66 24.86
CA PRO A 297 -4.65 6.32 23.60
C PRO A 297 -3.36 6.67 22.86
N ASN A 298 -3.41 6.65 21.53
CA ASN A 298 -2.25 6.96 20.67
C ASN A 298 -1.00 6.10 20.97
N LEU A 299 -1.23 4.83 21.34
CA LEU A 299 -0.20 3.84 21.70
C LEU A 299 1.00 3.85 20.75
N ARG A 300 0.77 3.81 19.42
CA ARG A 300 1.86 3.73 18.43
C ARG A 300 2.74 4.98 18.41
N ALA A 301 2.15 6.17 18.49
CA ALA A 301 2.92 7.41 18.51
C ALA A 301 3.76 7.50 19.78
N ARG A 302 3.16 7.24 20.95
CA ARG A 302 3.86 7.24 22.24
C ARG A 302 4.96 6.19 22.31
N ALA A 303 4.70 4.97 21.82
CA ALA A 303 5.67 3.89 21.77
C ALA A 303 6.88 4.23 20.90
N PHE A 304 6.66 4.77 19.69
CA PHE A 304 7.75 5.19 18.82
C PHE A 304 8.54 6.36 19.38
N SER A 305 7.88 7.39 19.95
CA SER A 305 8.56 8.49 20.63
C SER A 305 9.43 7.98 21.78
N TYR A 306 8.92 7.04 22.58
CA TYR A 306 9.66 6.44 23.69
C TYR A 306 10.89 5.65 23.21
N VAL A 307 10.74 4.79 22.19
CA VAL A 307 11.85 4.03 21.60
C VAL A 307 12.89 4.97 20.97
N SER A 308 12.46 6.00 20.23
CA SER A 308 13.37 6.97 19.62
C SER A 308 14.13 7.78 20.67
N ALA A 309 13.49 8.19 21.77
CA ALA A 309 14.15 8.92 22.85
C ALA A 309 15.20 8.06 23.56
N ARG A 310 14.93 6.76 23.76
CA ARG A 310 15.90 5.82 24.31
C ARG A 310 17.08 5.59 23.38
N LEU A 311 16.84 5.45 22.08
CA LEU A 311 17.91 5.31 21.08
C LEU A 311 18.78 6.58 20.97
N ALA A 312 18.17 7.76 21.06
CA ALA A 312 18.88 9.03 21.05
C ALA A 312 19.82 9.19 22.25
N ARG A 313 19.38 8.77 23.45
CA ARG A 313 20.23 8.77 24.66
C ARG A 313 21.43 7.83 24.54
N LEU A 314 21.24 6.63 23.96
CA LEU A 314 22.35 5.71 23.68
C LEU A 314 23.38 6.32 22.72
N ARG A 315 22.92 7.15 21.78
CA ARG A 315 23.77 7.90 20.84
C ARG A 315 24.33 9.22 21.42
N ARG A 316 24.23 9.45 22.74
CA ARG A 316 24.65 10.69 23.43
C ARG A 316 24.08 11.99 22.82
N SER A 317 22.95 11.90 22.12
CA SER A 317 22.25 13.08 21.60
C SER A 317 21.35 13.66 22.70
N GLN A 318 21.14 14.98 22.70
CA GLN A 318 20.07 15.62 23.49
C GLN A 318 18.71 15.20 22.91
N GLY A 319 18.31 13.96 23.19
CA GLY A 319 17.04 13.40 22.78
C GLY A 319 15.88 14.02 23.54
N PRO A 320 14.65 13.96 22.98
CA PRO A 320 13.46 14.54 23.59
C PRO A 320 13.21 13.99 25.01
N THR A 321 12.66 14.83 25.87
CA THR A 321 12.28 14.51 27.26
C THR A 321 11.41 13.25 27.29
N LEU A 322 11.77 12.28 28.15
CA LEU A 322 11.00 11.04 28.26
C LEU A 322 9.61 11.37 28.79
N LEU A 323 8.57 10.85 28.13
CA LEU A 323 7.20 10.92 28.62
C LEU A 323 7.15 10.38 30.06
N GLU A 324 6.51 11.13 30.95
CA GLU A 324 6.16 10.64 32.29
C GLU A 324 5.25 9.41 32.11
N ALA A 325 5.83 8.23 32.30
CA ALA A 325 5.17 6.95 32.07
C ALA A 325 5.41 6.03 33.24
N SER A 326 4.35 5.34 33.67
CA SER A 326 4.40 4.32 34.71
C SER A 326 5.33 3.15 34.32
N PRO A 327 5.84 2.35 35.27
CA PRO A 327 6.69 1.20 34.97
C PRO A 327 6.02 0.17 34.04
N ARG A 328 4.70 0.05 34.09
CA ARG A 328 3.90 -0.80 33.20
C ARG A 328 3.88 -0.24 31.77
N GLU A 329 3.56 1.04 31.63
CA GLU A 329 3.56 1.73 30.33
C GLU A 329 4.92 1.69 29.64
N ARG A 330 6.03 1.86 30.37
CA ARG A 330 7.37 1.78 29.80
C ARG A 330 7.64 0.43 29.13
N ARG A 331 7.21 -0.68 29.76
CA ARG A 331 7.36 -2.03 29.19
C ARG A 331 6.48 -2.20 27.94
N ILE A 332 5.24 -1.73 28.00
CA ILE A 332 4.30 -1.77 26.87
C ILE A 332 4.85 -0.96 25.69
N TYR A 333 5.28 0.28 25.91
CA TYR A 333 5.82 1.15 24.87
C TYR A 333 7.08 0.56 24.23
N LEU A 334 7.96 -0.06 25.01
CA LEU A 334 9.15 -0.73 24.48
C LEU A 334 8.77 -1.95 23.63
N ALA A 335 7.98 -2.87 24.18
CA ALA A 335 7.60 -4.11 23.50
C ALA A 335 6.81 -3.81 22.22
N TYR A 336 5.75 -3.00 22.32
CA TYR A 336 4.93 -2.61 21.18
C TYR A 336 5.74 -1.80 20.16
N GLY A 337 6.57 -0.84 20.61
CA GLY A 337 7.38 0.00 19.73
C GLY A 337 8.38 -0.81 18.90
N LEU A 338 9.04 -1.80 19.50
CA LEU A 338 9.96 -2.70 18.79
C LEU A 338 9.21 -3.63 17.83
N LEU A 339 8.11 -4.27 18.27
CA LEU A 339 7.31 -5.15 17.42
C LEU A 339 6.69 -4.40 16.23
N ALA A 340 6.04 -3.26 16.48
CA ALA A 340 5.41 -2.46 15.43
C ALA A 340 6.45 -1.84 14.50
N GLY A 341 7.62 -1.45 15.03
CA GLY A 341 8.74 -0.94 14.25
C GLY A 341 9.32 -2.02 13.32
N GLY A 342 9.63 -3.19 13.88
CA GLY A 342 10.14 -4.35 13.13
C GLY A 342 9.15 -4.84 12.07
N TYR A 343 7.87 -4.98 12.43
CA TYR A 343 6.82 -5.35 11.48
C TYR A 343 6.65 -4.31 10.36
N SER A 344 6.68 -3.02 10.69
CA SER A 344 6.58 -1.97 9.66
C SER A 344 7.78 -1.99 8.71
N ALA A 345 8.99 -2.25 9.23
CA ALA A 345 10.20 -2.40 8.42
C ALA A 345 10.14 -3.65 7.54
N TRP A 346 9.68 -4.78 8.09
CA TRP A 346 9.49 -6.03 7.34
C TRP A 346 8.44 -5.88 6.25
N LEU A 347 7.26 -5.34 6.56
CA LEU A 347 6.17 -5.15 5.59
C LEU A 347 6.59 -4.22 4.46
N LEU A 348 7.19 -3.07 4.81
CA LEU A 348 7.66 -2.11 3.83
C LEU A 348 8.82 -2.67 3.00
N GLY A 349 9.76 -3.38 3.63
CA GLY A 349 10.84 -4.09 2.95
C GLY A 349 10.32 -5.17 2.00
N GLY A 350 9.28 -5.91 2.40
CA GLY A 350 8.62 -6.91 1.57
C GLY A 350 7.88 -6.30 0.38
N ILE A 351 7.16 -5.19 0.57
CA ILE A 351 6.52 -4.44 -0.53
C ILE A 351 7.58 -3.92 -1.49
N VAL A 352 8.64 -3.31 -0.97
CA VAL A 352 9.77 -2.80 -1.77
C VAL A 352 10.43 -3.94 -2.55
N TRP A 353 10.69 -5.07 -1.90
CA TRP A 353 11.28 -6.24 -2.53
C TRP A 353 10.37 -6.81 -3.61
N ALA A 354 9.07 -6.93 -3.35
CA ALA A 354 8.08 -7.44 -4.31
C ALA A 354 7.93 -6.50 -5.51
N LEU A 355 7.87 -5.19 -5.28
CA LEU A 355 7.82 -4.19 -6.35
C LEU A 355 9.12 -4.19 -7.16
N THR A 356 10.27 -4.21 -6.48
CA THR A 356 11.57 -4.30 -7.15
C THR A 356 11.63 -5.56 -8.00
N ARG A 357 11.25 -6.72 -7.45
CA ARG A 357 11.19 -7.98 -8.18
C ARG A 357 10.25 -7.87 -9.38
N LEU A 358 9.03 -7.36 -9.21
CA LEU A 358 8.06 -7.17 -10.28
C LEU A 358 8.62 -6.27 -11.39
N PHE A 359 9.26 -5.15 -11.03
CA PHE A 359 9.85 -4.23 -12.01
C PHE A 359 11.11 -4.81 -12.65
N THR A 360 11.94 -5.54 -11.92
CA THR A 360 13.22 -6.08 -12.41
C THR A 360 13.00 -7.32 -13.29
N GLU A 361 12.09 -8.21 -12.89
CA GLU A 361 11.65 -9.35 -13.71
C GLU A 361 10.88 -8.88 -14.95
N ARG A 362 10.14 -7.77 -14.86
CA ARG A 362 9.30 -7.25 -15.97
C ARG A 362 9.95 -6.21 -16.88
N SER A 363 11.04 -5.57 -16.46
CA SER A 363 11.62 -4.42 -17.17
C SER A 363 13.15 -4.25 -17.00
N GLN A 364 13.85 -5.24 -16.43
CA GLN A 364 15.31 -5.25 -16.23
C GLN A 364 15.85 -3.90 -15.68
N GLY A 365 16.82 -3.26 -16.35
CA GLY A 365 17.48 -2.03 -15.90
C GLY A 365 16.55 -0.82 -15.73
N ALA A 366 15.51 -0.69 -16.56
CA ALA A 366 14.50 0.34 -16.39
C ALA A 366 13.65 0.10 -15.13
N GLY A 367 13.40 -1.17 -14.79
CA GLY A 367 12.71 -1.55 -13.57
C GLY A 367 13.48 -1.21 -12.30
N ALA A 368 14.81 -1.36 -12.32
CA ALA A 368 15.68 -0.97 -11.21
C ALA A 368 15.64 0.55 -10.95
N VAL A 369 15.64 1.35 -12.02
CA VAL A 369 15.56 2.83 -11.94
C VAL A 369 14.19 3.29 -11.46
N LEU A 370 13.10 2.69 -11.94
CA LEU A 370 11.75 2.97 -11.45
C LEU A 370 11.57 2.58 -9.97
N SER A 371 12.14 1.45 -9.56
CA SER A 371 12.10 0.99 -8.16
C SER A 371 12.91 1.92 -7.25
N ALA A 372 14.10 2.36 -7.69
CA ALA A 372 14.91 3.35 -6.99
C ALA A 372 14.18 4.69 -6.87
N GLY A 373 13.52 5.15 -7.93
CA GLY A 373 12.70 6.37 -7.91
C GLY A 373 11.51 6.29 -6.97
N LEU A 374 10.80 5.15 -6.97
CA LEU A 374 9.69 4.92 -6.07
C LEU A 374 10.15 4.89 -4.60
N LEU A 375 11.29 4.26 -4.31
CA LEU A 375 11.90 4.28 -2.98
C LEU A 375 12.24 5.70 -2.53
N VAL A 376 12.89 6.49 -3.39
CA VAL A 376 13.21 7.88 -3.06
C VAL A 376 11.93 8.69 -2.83
N ALA A 377 10.89 8.50 -3.64
CA ALA A 377 9.60 9.18 -3.46
C ALA A 377 8.89 8.79 -2.15
N LEU A 378 8.77 7.49 -1.86
CA LEU A 378 8.12 6.96 -0.66
C LEU A 378 8.82 7.39 0.63
N PHE A 379 10.14 7.50 0.60
CA PHE A 379 10.93 7.88 1.76
C PHE A 379 11.36 9.34 1.75
N HIS A 380 11.03 10.15 0.74
CA HIS A 380 11.48 11.54 0.58
C HIS A 380 11.29 12.37 1.87
N GLY A 381 10.11 12.25 2.50
CA GLY A 381 9.79 12.96 3.74
C GLY A 381 10.65 12.56 4.95
N ARG A 382 11.12 11.30 5.01
CA ARG A 382 12.03 10.81 6.07
C ARG A 382 13.49 11.00 5.71
N LEU A 383 13.87 10.84 4.44
CA LEU A 383 15.20 11.12 3.92
C LEU A 383 15.60 12.56 4.21
N LYS A 384 14.68 13.52 4.10
CA LYS A 384 14.90 14.93 4.47
C LYS A 384 15.29 15.16 5.93
N GLN A 385 14.94 14.24 6.83
CA GLN A 385 15.32 14.29 8.25
C GLN A 385 16.71 13.67 8.52
N TRP A 386 17.21 12.82 7.61
CA TRP A 386 18.44 12.04 7.80
C TRP A 386 19.58 12.44 6.85
N LEU A 387 19.26 13.02 5.68
CA LEU A 387 20.23 13.52 4.72
C LEU A 387 20.11 15.05 4.57
N PRO A 388 21.24 15.76 4.40
CA PRO A 388 21.23 17.17 4.06
C PRO A 388 20.60 17.39 2.69
N ARG A 389 19.84 18.48 2.53
CA ARG A 389 19.14 18.87 1.29
C ARG A 389 19.96 18.71 -0.01
N PRO A 390 21.26 19.08 -0.08
CA PRO A 390 22.05 18.90 -1.30
C PRO A 390 22.21 17.43 -1.74
N ALA A 391 22.36 16.49 -0.80
CA ALA A 391 22.54 15.08 -1.12
C ALA A 391 21.25 14.45 -1.71
N LEU A 392 20.09 14.88 -1.21
CA LEU A 392 18.79 14.46 -1.77
C LEU A 392 18.58 15.00 -3.18
N LEU A 393 19.01 16.25 -3.44
CA LEU A 393 18.93 16.87 -4.76
C LEU A 393 19.87 16.15 -5.75
N GLN A 394 21.10 15.83 -5.34
CA GLN A 394 22.07 15.08 -6.14
C GLN A 394 21.55 13.70 -6.52
N LEU A 395 20.90 12.99 -5.60
CA LEU A 395 20.30 11.68 -5.87
C LEU A 395 19.16 11.75 -6.89
N LEU A 396 18.27 12.74 -6.76
CA LEU A 396 17.17 12.98 -7.69
C LEU A 396 17.67 13.40 -9.07
N VAL A 397 18.70 14.24 -9.13
CA VAL A 397 19.35 14.66 -10.38
C VAL A 397 20.07 13.48 -11.04
N ALA A 398 20.80 12.67 -10.28
CA ALA A 398 21.45 11.46 -10.80
C ALA A 398 20.42 10.47 -11.36
N LEU A 399 19.32 10.25 -10.65
CA LEU A 399 18.23 9.40 -11.12
C LEU A 399 17.56 9.96 -12.38
N GLY A 400 17.32 11.26 -12.42
CA GLY A 400 16.81 11.97 -13.60
C GLY A 400 17.75 11.85 -14.80
N LEU A 401 19.06 12.01 -14.60
CA LEU A 401 20.08 11.86 -15.65
C LEU A 401 20.15 10.42 -16.17
N VAL A 402 20.02 9.42 -15.31
CA VAL A 402 19.95 8.01 -15.73
C VAL A 402 18.69 7.74 -16.54
N LEU A 403 17.53 8.28 -16.14
CA LEU A 403 16.29 8.17 -16.91
C LEU A 403 16.40 8.84 -18.29
N VAL A 404 16.99 10.04 -18.33
CA VAL A 404 17.28 10.78 -19.57
C VAL A 404 18.21 9.97 -20.47
N ALA A 405 19.31 9.41 -19.92
CA ALA A 405 20.24 8.59 -20.68
C ALA A 405 19.57 7.30 -21.23
N LEU A 406 18.68 6.67 -20.47
CA LEU A 406 17.94 5.49 -20.91
C LEU A 406 16.89 5.80 -22.00
N PHE A 407 16.26 6.98 -21.96
CA PHE A 407 15.22 7.38 -22.92
C PHE A 407 15.78 8.03 -24.20
N LEU A 408 16.87 8.80 -24.08
CA LEU A 408 17.47 9.53 -25.20
C LEU A 408 18.69 8.82 -25.79
N GLY A 409 19.34 7.95 -25.03
CA GLY A 409 20.47 7.17 -25.52
C GLY A 409 20.03 6.20 -26.61
N ARG A 410 20.72 6.26 -27.75
CA ARG A 410 20.60 5.31 -28.85
C ARG A 410 21.82 4.41 -28.88
N THR A 411 21.61 3.13 -29.12
CA THR A 411 22.70 2.18 -29.36
C THR A 411 22.37 1.36 -30.59
N GLU A 412 23.40 0.85 -31.23
CA GLU A 412 23.26 -0.04 -32.37
C GLU A 412 22.79 -1.41 -31.90
N LEU A 413 21.70 -1.92 -32.49
CA LEU A 413 21.22 -3.27 -32.26
C LEU A 413 22.11 -4.23 -33.05
N THR A 414 22.72 -5.20 -32.36
CA THR A 414 23.46 -6.28 -33.00
C THR A 414 22.85 -7.63 -32.68
N VAL A 415 22.72 -8.48 -33.70
CA VAL A 415 22.28 -9.88 -33.57
C VAL A 415 23.49 -10.76 -33.81
N ALA A 416 23.86 -11.56 -32.82
CA ALA A 416 25.00 -12.46 -32.90
C ALA A 416 24.56 -13.89 -33.27
N GLY A 417 25.38 -14.59 -34.04
CA GLY A 417 25.17 -16.00 -34.41
C GLY A 417 26.50 -16.66 -34.76
N GLU A 418 26.56 -17.99 -34.67
CA GLU A 418 27.73 -18.74 -35.16
C GLU A 418 27.66 -18.84 -36.68
N PHE A 419 28.77 -18.68 -37.39
CA PHE A 419 28.82 -18.86 -38.84
C PHE A 419 29.69 -20.03 -39.25
N THR A 420 29.34 -20.61 -40.41
CA THR A 420 30.15 -21.60 -41.13
C THR A 420 30.31 -21.15 -42.57
N VAL A 421 31.55 -21.14 -43.06
CA VAL A 421 31.83 -20.83 -44.48
C VAL A 421 31.37 -22.01 -45.34
N THR A 422 30.49 -21.75 -46.29
CA THR A 422 29.96 -22.81 -47.17
C THR A 422 30.99 -23.22 -48.23
N PRO A 423 31.05 -24.51 -48.60
CA PRO A 423 31.87 -24.95 -49.72
C PRO A 423 31.46 -24.23 -51.00
N ARG A 424 32.44 -23.80 -51.79
CA ARG A 424 32.21 -23.21 -53.11
C ARG A 424 31.60 -24.27 -54.02
N HIS A 425 30.28 -24.33 -54.11
CA HIS A 425 29.59 -25.04 -55.17
C HIS A 425 29.34 -24.04 -56.29
N ASP A 426 30.00 -24.26 -57.43
CA ASP A 426 29.79 -23.52 -58.67
C ASP A 426 28.36 -23.78 -59.18
N ALA A 427 27.37 -23.16 -58.56
CA ALA A 427 26.03 -23.07 -59.09
C ALA A 427 25.96 -21.84 -60.00
N ALA A 428 26.31 -22.06 -61.26
CA ALA A 428 25.90 -21.30 -62.44
C ALA A 428 25.71 -19.78 -62.26
N VAL A 429 26.82 -19.06 -62.46
CA VAL A 429 26.84 -17.66 -62.87
C VAL A 429 25.86 -17.44 -64.04
N ARG A 430 24.81 -16.65 -63.82
CA ARG A 430 24.15 -15.91 -64.89
C ARG A 430 24.19 -14.41 -64.60
N ALA A 431 24.88 -13.74 -65.52
CA ALA A 431 24.80 -12.33 -65.88
C ALA A 431 25.46 -11.32 -64.92
N GLY A 432 26.74 -11.06 -65.22
CA GLY A 432 27.17 -9.70 -65.56
C GLY A 432 27.68 -8.81 -64.42
N ALA A 433 28.99 -8.54 -64.48
CA ALA A 433 29.73 -7.45 -63.85
C ALA A 433 30.23 -7.64 -62.39
N ARG A 434 31.56 -7.81 -62.30
CA ARG A 434 32.50 -7.57 -61.17
C ARG A 434 32.27 -8.35 -59.87
N GLY A 435 33.21 -9.25 -59.54
CA GLY A 435 33.46 -9.71 -58.18
C GLY A 435 33.66 -11.22 -58.04
N LEU A 436 34.88 -11.71 -58.28
CA LEU A 436 35.26 -13.12 -58.10
C LEU A 436 35.89 -13.43 -56.73
N GLU A 437 35.70 -12.54 -55.74
CA GLU A 437 36.40 -12.59 -54.43
C GLU A 437 35.45 -12.72 -53.23
N ALA A 438 34.16 -12.91 -53.49
CA ALA A 438 33.15 -12.99 -52.44
C ALA A 438 32.86 -14.46 -52.05
N LEU A 439 32.96 -14.78 -50.75
CA LEU A 439 32.58 -16.07 -50.18
C LEU A 439 31.18 -15.99 -49.56
N THR A 440 30.49 -17.14 -49.53
CA THR A 440 29.19 -17.26 -48.87
C THR A 440 29.36 -17.94 -47.51
N ALA A 441 28.90 -17.30 -46.45
CA ALA A 441 28.87 -17.84 -45.10
C ALA A 441 27.42 -17.97 -44.61
N GLU A 442 27.10 -19.12 -44.02
CA GLU A 442 25.82 -19.35 -43.33
C GLU A 442 25.96 -19.00 -41.85
N VAL A 443 25.15 -18.06 -41.38
CA VAL A 443 25.06 -17.63 -39.99
C VAL A 443 23.82 -18.24 -39.35
N THR A 444 24.00 -18.96 -38.25
CA THR A 444 22.94 -19.54 -37.43
C THR A 444 22.47 -18.49 -36.42
N VAL A 445 21.28 -17.93 -36.66
CA VAL A 445 20.67 -16.88 -35.83
C VAL A 445 19.54 -17.46 -34.99
N PRO A 446 19.47 -17.21 -33.66
CA PRO A 446 18.36 -17.65 -32.83
C PRO A 446 17.00 -17.09 -33.30
N GLU A 447 15.91 -17.88 -33.20
CA GLU A 447 14.56 -17.48 -33.62
C GLU A 447 14.06 -16.18 -32.96
N ASN A 448 14.53 -15.85 -31.76
CA ASN A 448 14.14 -14.61 -31.07
C ASN A 448 14.79 -13.35 -31.68
N GLY A 449 15.87 -13.49 -32.44
CA GLY A 449 16.63 -12.40 -33.06
C GLY A 449 16.33 -12.20 -34.55
N ILE A 450 15.72 -13.19 -35.22
CA ILE A 450 15.50 -13.14 -36.68
C ILE A 450 14.60 -11.99 -37.13
N GLY A 451 13.68 -11.54 -36.27
CA GLY A 451 12.68 -10.52 -36.61
C GLY A 451 13.22 -9.15 -36.98
N ASP A 452 14.48 -8.81 -36.68
CA ASP A 452 15.12 -7.55 -37.16
C ASP A 452 16.17 -7.76 -38.22
N VAL A 453 16.51 -9.01 -38.52
CA VAL A 453 17.48 -9.30 -39.57
C VAL A 453 16.80 -9.08 -40.91
N GLN A 454 17.39 -8.22 -41.74
CA GLN A 454 16.90 -7.90 -43.07
C GLN A 454 18.01 -8.08 -44.11
N VAL A 455 17.61 -8.45 -45.33
CA VAL A 455 18.53 -8.53 -46.47
C VAL A 455 19.16 -7.16 -46.71
N GLY A 456 20.49 -7.15 -46.91
CA GLY A 456 21.29 -5.94 -47.15
C GLY A 456 21.98 -5.36 -45.91
N GLN A 457 21.67 -5.85 -44.70
CA GLN A 457 22.33 -5.40 -43.46
C GLN A 457 23.81 -5.78 -43.42
N PRO A 458 24.68 -4.93 -42.83
CA PRO A 458 26.09 -5.23 -42.67
C PRO A 458 26.28 -6.33 -41.62
N VAL A 459 27.19 -7.26 -41.91
CA VAL A 459 27.63 -8.30 -40.99
C VAL A 459 29.14 -8.24 -40.83
N VAL A 460 29.62 -8.44 -39.62
CA VAL A 460 31.04 -8.61 -39.32
C VAL A 460 31.27 -10.01 -38.78
N LEU A 461 32.19 -10.73 -39.40
CA LEU A 461 32.56 -12.10 -39.07
C LEU A 461 33.95 -12.13 -38.45
N HIS A 462 34.09 -12.91 -37.37
CA HIS A 462 35.37 -13.21 -36.73
C HIS A 462 35.58 -14.72 -36.77
N ALA A 463 36.48 -15.19 -37.62
CA ALA A 463 36.79 -16.62 -37.71
C ALA A 463 37.56 -17.07 -36.47
N ARG A 464 37.23 -18.23 -35.89
CA ARG A 464 37.97 -18.77 -34.73
C ARG A 464 39.45 -18.99 -35.02
N ALA A 465 39.77 -19.31 -36.27
CA ALA A 465 41.15 -19.50 -36.73
C ALA A 465 41.94 -18.18 -36.88
N LEU A 466 41.25 -17.03 -36.94
CA LEU A 466 41.83 -15.70 -37.18
C LEU A 466 41.16 -14.66 -36.27
N PRO A 467 41.38 -14.72 -34.94
CA PRO A 467 40.68 -13.88 -33.97
C PRO A 467 40.98 -12.37 -34.12
N GLU A 468 42.15 -12.03 -34.67
CA GLU A 468 42.60 -10.64 -34.87
C GLU A 468 42.11 -10.03 -36.19
N THR A 469 41.45 -10.81 -37.07
CA THR A 469 40.99 -10.37 -38.38
C THR A 469 39.47 -10.37 -38.43
N SER A 470 38.89 -9.23 -38.80
CA SER A 470 37.45 -9.08 -38.96
C SER A 470 37.09 -9.00 -40.44
N PHE A 471 36.13 -9.80 -40.88
CA PHE A 471 35.67 -9.83 -42.28
C PHE A 471 34.30 -9.18 -42.39
N VAL A 472 34.16 -8.25 -43.32
CA VAL A 472 32.93 -7.48 -43.50
C VAL A 472 32.13 -8.05 -44.67
N GLY A 473 30.83 -8.20 -44.47
CA GLY A 473 29.91 -8.74 -45.46
C GLY A 473 28.52 -8.13 -45.38
N ARG A 474 27.59 -8.69 -46.16
CA ARG A 474 26.17 -8.33 -46.13
C ARG A 474 25.27 -9.55 -46.12
N VAL A 475 24.13 -9.43 -45.47
CA VAL A 475 23.06 -10.44 -45.51
C VAL A 475 22.45 -10.46 -46.91
N THR A 476 22.39 -11.64 -47.55
CA THR A 476 21.83 -11.79 -48.90
C THR A 476 20.53 -12.59 -48.94
N ALA A 477 20.36 -13.56 -48.03
CA ALA A 477 19.13 -14.34 -47.93
C ALA A 477 18.85 -14.80 -46.50
N ILE A 478 17.58 -15.03 -46.19
CA ILE A 478 17.11 -15.59 -44.92
C ILE A 478 16.29 -16.83 -45.25
N VAL A 479 16.71 -17.99 -44.75
CA VAL A 479 15.99 -19.24 -44.99
C VAL A 479 14.75 -19.27 -44.09
N PRO A 480 13.53 -19.38 -44.64
CA PRO A 480 12.30 -19.23 -43.86
C PRO A 480 12.01 -20.40 -42.89
N THR A 481 12.76 -21.50 -43.00
CA THR A 481 12.54 -22.71 -42.19
C THR A 481 13.52 -22.76 -41.03
N ALA A 482 13.02 -22.66 -39.80
CA ALA A 482 13.83 -22.85 -38.59
C ALA A 482 14.25 -24.33 -38.46
N ALA A 483 15.55 -24.58 -38.29
CA ALA A 483 16.09 -25.91 -38.01
C ALA A 483 16.18 -26.12 -36.49
N LYS A 484 15.95 -27.35 -36.04
CA LYS A 484 16.34 -27.78 -34.69
C LYS A 484 17.82 -28.15 -34.73
N GLU A 485 18.66 -27.46 -33.97
CA GLU A 485 20.04 -27.91 -33.77
C GLU A 485 20.04 -29.26 -33.03
N GLY A 486 20.84 -30.21 -33.53
CA GLY A 486 21.01 -31.53 -32.94
C GLY A 486 21.78 -31.47 -31.62
N GLU A 487 21.32 -32.29 -30.67
CA GLU A 487 21.86 -32.58 -29.33
C GLU A 487 22.03 -31.41 -28.33
N ALA A 488 21.31 -31.53 -27.20
CA ALA A 488 21.41 -30.74 -25.97
C ALA A 488 20.94 -29.26 -26.02
N GLY A 489 19.62 -29.05 -26.13
CA GLY A 489 18.91 -28.05 -25.33
C GLY A 489 19.01 -26.56 -25.70
N ARG A 490 19.55 -26.21 -26.88
CA ARG A 490 19.49 -24.82 -27.40
C ARG A 490 18.35 -24.68 -28.42
N GLY A 491 17.68 -23.52 -28.41
CA GLY A 491 16.38 -23.28 -29.05
C GLY A 491 16.36 -23.38 -30.58
N LYS A 492 15.21 -23.08 -31.21
CA LYS A 492 15.09 -23.04 -32.67
C LYS A 492 16.00 -21.96 -33.27
N VAL A 493 16.67 -22.29 -34.37
CA VAL A 493 17.58 -21.38 -35.08
C VAL A 493 17.19 -21.24 -36.55
N VAL A 494 17.46 -20.06 -37.12
CA VAL A 494 17.21 -19.70 -38.51
C VAL A 494 18.54 -19.45 -39.20
N ARG A 495 18.73 -20.02 -40.40
CA ARG A 495 19.95 -19.83 -41.18
C ARG A 495 19.84 -18.58 -42.03
N VAL A 496 20.86 -17.73 -41.92
CA VAL A 496 21.01 -16.48 -42.65
C VAL A 496 22.23 -16.58 -43.56
N THR A 497 22.03 -16.44 -44.86
CA THR A 497 23.11 -16.46 -45.84
C THR A 497 23.71 -15.07 -45.97
N THR A 498 25.03 -15.01 -45.87
CA THR A 498 25.79 -13.76 -45.94
C THR A 498 26.88 -13.88 -47.00
N VAL A 499 27.15 -12.79 -47.70
CA VAL A 499 28.24 -12.68 -48.66
C VAL A 499 29.31 -11.78 -48.07
N VAL A 500 30.54 -12.27 -48.09
CA VAL A 500 31.70 -11.72 -47.37
C VAL A 500 32.82 -11.51 -48.35
N ASP A 501 33.50 -10.37 -48.25
CA ASP A 501 34.68 -10.10 -49.06
C ASP A 501 35.88 -10.91 -48.53
N ASN A 502 36.52 -11.67 -49.40
CA ASN A 502 37.71 -12.48 -49.09
C ASN A 502 38.86 -12.18 -50.07
N ALA A 503 39.13 -10.89 -50.32
CA ALA A 503 40.22 -10.42 -51.17
C ALA A 503 41.60 -11.04 -50.81
N GLU A 504 41.89 -11.24 -49.52
CA GLU A 504 43.17 -11.79 -49.04
C GLU A 504 43.23 -13.33 -49.04
N ARG A 505 42.14 -14.02 -49.41
CA ARG A 505 42.03 -15.50 -49.49
C ARG A 505 42.34 -16.24 -48.19
N VAL A 506 42.14 -15.61 -47.03
CA VAL A 506 42.45 -16.21 -45.72
C VAL A 506 41.27 -17.01 -45.17
N LEU A 507 40.03 -16.74 -45.61
CA LEU A 507 38.87 -17.55 -45.26
C LEU A 507 38.79 -18.81 -46.14
N GLU A 508 38.82 -19.98 -45.49
CA GLU A 508 38.65 -21.28 -46.15
C GLU A 508 37.26 -21.88 -45.91
N PRO A 509 36.77 -22.75 -46.81
CA PRO A 509 35.55 -23.51 -46.60
C PRO A 509 35.56 -24.29 -45.28
N ALA A 510 34.39 -24.44 -44.65
CA ALA A 510 34.18 -25.10 -43.36
C ALA A 510 34.82 -24.39 -42.14
N MET A 511 35.46 -23.22 -42.30
CA MET A 511 35.83 -22.39 -41.17
C MET A 511 34.59 -21.93 -40.40
N THR A 512 34.72 -21.88 -39.07
CA THR A 512 33.65 -21.44 -38.17
C THR A 512 34.07 -20.25 -37.34
N GLY A 513 33.09 -19.48 -36.87
CA GLY A 513 33.34 -18.29 -36.06
C GLY A 513 32.09 -17.60 -35.57
N ASP A 514 32.27 -16.39 -35.05
CA ASP A 514 31.18 -15.56 -34.55
C ASP A 514 30.85 -14.45 -35.55
N ALA A 515 29.56 -14.31 -35.85
CA ALA A 515 29.01 -13.27 -36.70
C ALA A 515 28.22 -12.26 -35.88
N LYS A 516 28.34 -10.98 -36.22
CA LYS A 516 27.51 -9.90 -35.70
C LYS A 516 26.82 -9.17 -36.84
N ILE A 517 25.50 -9.25 -36.89
CA ILE A 517 24.65 -8.56 -37.87
C ILE A 517 24.17 -7.25 -37.25
N TYR A 518 24.41 -6.14 -37.93
CA TYR A 518 24.06 -4.80 -37.46
C TYR A 518 22.67 -4.42 -37.96
N CYS A 519 21.71 -4.32 -37.03
CA CYS A 519 20.28 -4.15 -37.30
C CYS A 519 19.79 -2.71 -37.09
N GLY A 520 20.72 -1.74 -37.07
CA GLY A 520 20.46 -0.31 -36.98
C GLY A 520 20.31 0.24 -35.56
N GLU A 521 20.25 1.57 -35.45
CA GLU A 521 20.11 2.26 -34.16
C GLU A 521 18.72 2.10 -33.55
N ARG A 522 18.69 1.80 -32.26
CA ARG A 522 17.49 1.71 -31.43
C ARG A 522 17.69 2.47 -30.13
N ARG A 523 16.59 2.91 -29.51
CA ARG A 523 16.67 3.51 -28.18
C ARG A 523 17.03 2.43 -27.16
N ILE A 524 17.83 2.78 -26.16
CA ILE A 524 18.23 1.83 -25.10
C ILE A 524 17.00 1.20 -24.43
N VAL A 525 15.94 1.98 -24.21
CA VAL A 525 14.68 1.48 -23.64
C VAL A 525 13.99 0.42 -24.52
N ASP A 526 14.05 0.55 -25.85
CA ASP A 526 13.43 -0.39 -26.79
C ASP A 526 14.20 -1.72 -26.82
N LEU A 527 15.53 -1.66 -26.68
CA LEU A 527 16.39 -2.84 -26.58
C LEU A 527 16.16 -3.62 -25.27
N LEU A 528 16.04 -2.90 -24.16
CA LEU A 528 15.78 -3.48 -22.84
C LEU A 528 14.39 -4.12 -22.73
N THR A 529 13.38 -3.50 -23.34
CA THR A 529 11.99 -4.03 -23.36
C THR A 529 11.82 -5.19 -24.34
N ARG A 530 12.69 -5.35 -25.34
CA ARG A 530 12.64 -6.46 -26.29
C ARG A 530 13.22 -7.77 -25.74
N ARG A 531 14.32 -7.71 -24.99
CA ARG A 531 14.82 -8.87 -24.20
C ARG A 531 13.77 -9.39 -23.21
N PHE A 532 12.81 -8.55 -22.85
CA PHE A 532 11.68 -8.87 -21.99
C PHE A 532 10.52 -9.59 -22.74
N ALA A 533 10.33 -9.38 -24.05
CA ALA A 533 9.31 -10.11 -24.83
C ALA A 533 9.74 -11.54 -25.20
N GLY A 534 11.05 -11.78 -25.39
CA GLY A 534 11.59 -13.10 -25.77
C GLY A 534 11.71 -14.13 -24.62
N SER A 535 11.47 -13.74 -23.36
CA SER A 535 11.48 -14.63 -22.20
C SER A 535 10.08 -15.07 -21.74
N LEU A 536 9.03 -14.60 -22.41
CA LEU A 536 7.67 -15.12 -22.23
C LEU A 536 7.57 -16.46 -22.96
N PRO A 537 7.19 -17.58 -22.29
CA PRO A 537 6.79 -18.77 -23.00
C PRO A 537 5.58 -18.41 -23.85
N ALA A 538 5.71 -18.47 -25.18
CA ALA A 538 4.61 -18.36 -26.12
C ALA A 538 3.69 -19.60 -25.97
N LYS A 539 2.88 -19.62 -24.90
CA LYS A 539 1.65 -20.42 -24.83
C LYS A 539 0.49 -19.45 -24.94
N GLY A 540 0.11 -19.15 -26.18
CA GLY A 540 -1.05 -18.34 -26.47
C GLY A 540 -1.19 -18.05 -27.96
N GLY A 541 -1.89 -18.92 -28.68
CA GLY A 541 -2.51 -18.55 -29.95
C GLY A 541 -2.33 -19.51 -31.12
N SER A 542 -3.09 -20.61 -31.14
CA SER A 542 -3.73 -21.14 -32.36
C SER A 542 -4.76 -22.21 -32.00
N TRP A 543 -5.99 -21.76 -31.71
CA TRP A 543 -7.20 -22.53 -31.99
C TRP A 543 -8.08 -21.64 -32.85
N TRP A 544 -7.70 -21.55 -34.12
CA TRP A 544 -8.61 -21.75 -35.25
C TRP A 544 -7.98 -22.85 -36.08
#